data_AF-A0A4Q4ST95-F1
#
_entry.id   AF-A0A4Q4ST95-F1
#
_cell.length_a   1.000
_cell.length_b   1.000
_cell.length_c   1.000
_cell.angle_alpha   90.00
_cell.angle_beta   90.00
_cell.angle_gamma   90.00
#
_symmetry.space_group_name_H-M   'P 1'
#
loop_
_entity.id
_entity.type
_entity.pdbx_description
1 polymer ?
#
loop_
_entity_poly.entity_id
_entity_poly.type
_entity_poly.pdbx_seq_one_letter_code
_entity_poly.pdbx_strand_id
1 'polypeptide(L)'
;MDAVPGSLSWVHIAATIALLFPSFAIYRLFFHPLAKFPGPKLAAITRYVEAYYDVMCGGQYTFKIAEMHKKYGPIVRISPYELHVNDPTFFEKLYNREGHWNKYDWAYDAHGTPLSTLSSIDHNVHKYRRAAMNPFFSKANVINRQSSVQGLVSKLCHRLDDLATNSKRSHIKLGAALGALTRDVATEFLLGKSFGNLDADDFRAGVGNTLQESGAIWRTTKHLRWYGSVIKAVPLSLVKKMGDQGIIECLGFVEQDMAKTTEALRSTSTSGKTNQNPPPTVVSAIMGSDLPPAEKTAKRLIDEVITVAGAAFETTAYTLSVTLYNVYSNPQILQRLRAELLSAGLSKSEANVAELERLPYLTAVLSEGLRFSPALATRMARVAPDRDLVYAKERIPAGTPVGMTTLLMHTDPEVYPDPMRFDPDRWMDAEARKGMDKAYAPFGRGTRICIGMHLAWLELYLVVAAIVQRFDFEFDADAAKDITWVSDMFTIGTAARNGLKAVITRHED
;
A
#
# COMPACT_ATOMS: atom_id res chain seq x y z
N MET A 1 -14.92 59.19 28.65
CA MET A 1 -14.82 57.73 28.68
C MET A 1 -15.54 57.22 27.45
N ASP A 2 -14.83 57.20 26.34
CA ASP A 2 -15.38 56.88 25.03
C ASP A 2 -15.59 55.38 24.89
N ALA A 3 -16.79 55.02 24.43
CA ALA A 3 -17.17 53.65 24.15
C ALA A 3 -16.31 53.09 23.00
N VAL A 4 -15.68 51.95 23.25
CA VAL A 4 -14.91 51.20 22.26
C VAL A 4 -15.82 50.87 21.05
N PRO A 5 -15.46 51.24 19.82
CA PRO A 5 -16.28 50.92 18.65
C PRO A 5 -16.07 49.47 18.21
N GLY A 6 -17.18 48.78 17.94
CA GLY A 6 -17.23 47.63 17.05
C GLY A 6 -16.97 46.26 17.68
N SER A 7 -17.90 45.75 18.49
CA SER A 7 -17.97 44.30 18.71
C SER A 7 -18.55 43.62 17.47
N LEU A 8 -17.83 42.61 16.95
CA LEU A 8 -18.27 41.77 15.84
C LEU A 8 -19.55 41.02 16.27
N SER A 9 -20.73 41.58 16.00
CA SER A 9 -22.00 40.95 16.38
C SER A 9 -22.23 39.67 15.59
N TRP A 10 -22.85 38.66 16.21
CA TRP A 10 -23.25 37.38 15.59
C TRP A 10 -24.04 37.57 14.29
N VAL A 11 -24.78 38.67 14.16
CA VAL A 11 -25.51 39.04 12.94
C VAL A 11 -24.54 39.33 11.78
N HIS A 12 -23.45 40.06 12.03
CA HIS A 12 -22.42 40.34 11.01
C HIS A 12 -21.70 39.05 10.59
N ILE A 13 -21.42 38.16 11.53
CA ILE A 13 -20.81 36.85 11.25
C ILE A 13 -21.76 36.01 10.38
N ALA A 14 -23.03 35.89 10.78
CA ALA A 14 -24.03 35.12 10.04
C ALA A 14 -24.28 35.69 8.64
N ALA A 15 -24.42 37.02 8.50
CA ALA A 15 -24.57 37.69 7.21
C ALA A 15 -23.33 37.48 6.31
N THR A 16 -22.12 37.56 6.89
CA THR A 16 -20.87 37.30 6.16
C THR A 16 -20.82 35.86 5.65
N ILE A 17 -21.15 34.87 6.48
CA ILE A 17 -21.21 33.46 6.07
C ILE A 17 -22.26 33.25 4.96
N ALA A 18 -23.45 33.86 5.12
CA ALA A 18 -24.55 33.76 4.17
C ALA A 18 -24.22 34.35 2.80
N LEU A 19 -23.32 35.34 2.71
CA LEU A 19 -22.85 35.92 1.44
C LEU A 19 -21.61 35.20 0.88
N LEU A 20 -20.69 34.79 1.75
CA LEU A 20 -19.45 34.12 1.33
C LEU A 20 -19.73 32.74 0.73
N PHE A 21 -20.60 31.94 1.34
CA PHE A 21 -20.81 30.57 0.87
C PHE A 21 -21.40 30.51 -0.55
N PRO A 22 -22.47 31.26 -0.89
CA PRO A 22 -22.98 31.32 -2.27
C PRO A 22 -21.97 31.92 -3.25
N SER A 23 -21.24 32.97 -2.88
CA SER A 23 -20.24 33.57 -3.77
C SER A 23 -19.10 32.59 -4.10
N PHE A 24 -18.60 31.82 -3.12
CA PHE A 24 -17.66 30.73 -3.38
C PHE A 24 -18.24 29.63 -4.25
N ALA A 25 -19.50 29.25 -4.04
CA ALA A 25 -20.17 28.24 -4.86
C ALA A 25 -20.30 28.70 -6.33
N ILE A 26 -20.74 29.95 -6.55
CA ILE A 26 -20.85 30.55 -7.88
C ILE A 26 -19.47 30.61 -8.54
N TYR A 27 -18.45 31.11 -7.84
CA TYR A 27 -17.08 31.11 -8.36
C TYR A 27 -16.62 29.70 -8.76
N ARG A 28 -16.76 28.71 -7.87
CA ARG A 28 -16.30 27.34 -8.11
C ARG A 28 -17.01 26.65 -9.27
N LEU A 29 -18.28 26.95 -9.49
CA LEU A 29 -19.09 26.35 -10.55
C LEU A 29 -18.86 27.00 -11.92
N PHE A 30 -18.69 28.32 -11.97
CA PHE A 30 -18.73 29.06 -13.24
C PHE A 30 -17.41 29.71 -13.65
N PHE A 31 -16.61 30.16 -12.68
CA PHE A 31 -15.43 31.01 -12.94
C PHE A 31 -14.10 30.33 -12.61
N HIS A 32 -14.13 29.26 -11.80
CA HIS A 32 -12.93 28.51 -11.44
C HIS A 32 -12.28 27.90 -12.68
N PRO A 33 -10.93 27.83 -12.77
CA PRO A 33 -10.25 27.26 -13.94
C PRO A 33 -10.65 25.81 -14.29
N LEU A 34 -11.18 25.09 -13.30
CA LEU A 34 -11.69 23.72 -13.46
C LEU A 34 -13.20 23.63 -13.76
N ALA A 35 -13.92 24.75 -13.92
CA ALA A 35 -15.37 24.79 -14.16
C ALA A 35 -15.79 24.06 -15.44
N LYS A 36 -14.90 24.00 -16.44
CA LYS A 36 -15.12 23.31 -17.71
C LYS A 36 -15.08 21.78 -17.61
N PHE A 37 -14.46 21.21 -16.58
CA PHE A 37 -14.37 19.76 -16.44
C PHE A 37 -15.66 19.19 -15.84
N PRO A 38 -16.17 18.07 -16.36
CA PRO A 38 -17.44 17.51 -15.92
C PRO A 38 -17.31 16.89 -14.53
N GLY A 39 -18.41 16.83 -13.78
CA GLY A 39 -18.45 16.21 -12.46
C GLY A 39 -19.67 16.62 -11.64
N PRO A 40 -19.88 16.02 -10.46
CA PRO A 40 -20.99 16.40 -9.59
C PRO A 40 -20.84 17.86 -9.12
N LYS A 41 -21.89 18.68 -9.31
CA LYS A 41 -21.89 20.09 -8.90
C LYS A 41 -21.52 20.28 -7.42
N LEU A 42 -22.04 19.43 -6.53
CA LEU A 42 -21.74 19.52 -5.10
C LEU A 42 -20.26 19.25 -4.80
N ALA A 43 -19.64 18.32 -5.55
CA ALA A 43 -18.24 17.99 -5.42
C ALA A 43 -17.33 19.11 -5.96
N ALA A 44 -17.78 19.82 -7.01
CA ALA A 44 -17.12 21.03 -7.50
C ALA A 44 -17.23 22.20 -6.50
N ILE A 45 -18.30 22.28 -5.70
CA ILE A 45 -18.51 23.33 -4.69
C ILE A 45 -17.70 23.06 -3.43
N THR A 46 -17.68 21.83 -2.91
CA THR A 46 -17.08 21.52 -1.60
C THR A 46 -16.39 20.16 -1.53
N ARG A 47 -15.33 20.07 -0.71
CA ARG A 47 -14.69 18.80 -0.34
C ARG A 47 -15.51 17.96 0.64
N TYR A 48 -16.60 18.49 1.21
CA TYR A 48 -17.41 17.72 2.15
C TYR A 48 -18.08 16.50 1.52
N VAL A 49 -18.22 16.45 0.19
CA VAL A 49 -18.61 15.21 -0.50
C VAL A 49 -17.57 14.13 -0.28
N GLU A 50 -16.29 14.43 -0.50
CA GLU A 50 -15.19 13.50 -0.23
C GLU A 50 -15.15 13.13 1.26
N ALA A 51 -15.23 14.11 2.17
CA ALA A 51 -15.20 13.85 3.60
C ALA A 51 -16.35 12.94 4.07
N TYR A 52 -17.54 13.10 3.50
CA TYR A 52 -18.68 12.23 3.78
C TYR A 52 -18.37 10.77 3.42
N TYR A 53 -17.89 10.50 2.20
CA TYR A 53 -17.59 9.13 1.80
C TYR A 53 -16.34 8.55 2.49
N ASP A 54 -15.33 9.39 2.78
CA ASP A 54 -14.11 8.96 3.47
C ASP A 54 -14.37 8.63 4.95
N VAL A 55 -15.10 9.50 5.66
CA VAL A 55 -15.29 9.40 7.12
C VAL A 55 -16.61 8.72 7.47
N MET A 56 -17.74 9.24 6.98
CA MET A 56 -19.07 8.77 7.38
C MET A 56 -19.46 7.44 6.72
N CYS A 57 -19.02 7.20 5.48
CA CYS A 57 -19.27 5.94 4.78
C CYS A 57 -18.12 4.92 4.92
N GLY A 58 -17.04 5.25 5.64
CA GLY A 58 -15.94 4.32 5.87
C GLY A 58 -15.04 4.08 4.65
N GLY A 59 -14.70 5.11 3.87
CA GLY A 59 -13.72 5.01 2.79
C GLY A 59 -14.32 4.61 1.43
N GLN A 60 -15.53 5.08 1.11
CA GLN A 60 -16.22 4.69 -0.13
C GLN A 60 -15.90 5.58 -1.35
N TYR A 61 -15.05 6.59 -1.18
CA TYR A 61 -14.93 7.63 -2.19
C TYR A 61 -14.28 7.14 -3.49
N THR A 62 -13.32 6.21 -3.45
CA THR A 62 -12.77 5.56 -4.65
C THR A 62 -13.84 4.87 -5.48
N PHE A 63 -14.74 4.11 -4.85
CA PHE A 63 -15.85 3.45 -5.56
C PHE A 63 -16.85 4.47 -6.10
N LYS A 64 -17.08 5.55 -5.36
CA LYS A 64 -17.91 6.65 -5.85
C LYS A 64 -17.31 7.33 -7.07
N ILE A 65 -15.99 7.51 -7.13
CA ILE A 65 -15.28 8.03 -8.30
C ILE A 65 -15.50 7.10 -9.51
N ALA A 66 -15.48 5.79 -9.32
CA ALA A 66 -15.79 4.84 -10.40
C ALA A 66 -17.19 5.05 -10.97
N GLU A 67 -18.20 5.26 -10.11
CA GLU A 67 -19.55 5.64 -10.56
C GLU A 67 -19.58 6.99 -11.30
N MET A 68 -18.78 7.97 -10.84
CA MET A 68 -18.68 9.26 -11.52
C MET A 68 -18.11 9.09 -12.93
N HIS A 69 -17.12 8.23 -13.16
CA HIS A 69 -16.59 7.97 -14.50
C HIS A 69 -17.65 7.38 -15.44
N LYS A 70 -18.50 6.46 -14.95
CA LYS A 70 -19.63 5.93 -15.74
C LYS A 70 -20.60 7.03 -16.19
N LYS A 71 -20.73 8.12 -15.42
CA LYS A 71 -21.68 9.21 -15.68
C LYS A 71 -21.09 10.39 -16.46
N TYR A 72 -19.85 10.77 -16.17
CA TYR A 72 -19.25 12.03 -16.63
C TYR A 72 -18.13 11.83 -17.65
N GLY A 73 -17.68 10.60 -17.87
CA GLY A 73 -16.63 10.27 -18.85
C GLY A 73 -15.24 10.08 -18.22
N PRO A 74 -14.17 10.08 -19.03
CA PRO A 74 -12.84 9.62 -18.61
C PRO A 74 -12.07 10.60 -17.73
N ILE A 75 -12.49 11.87 -17.66
CA ILE A 75 -11.93 12.89 -16.76
C ILE A 75 -13.05 13.53 -15.96
N VAL A 76 -12.90 13.58 -14.64
CA VAL A 76 -13.93 14.06 -13.72
C VAL A 76 -13.35 15.02 -12.70
N ARG A 77 -14.02 16.15 -12.47
CA ARG A 77 -13.78 17.02 -11.33
C ARG A 77 -14.43 16.44 -10.09
N ILE A 78 -13.60 15.82 -9.25
CA ILE A 78 -14.04 15.09 -8.05
C ILE A 78 -14.08 15.98 -6.81
N SER A 79 -13.30 17.07 -6.78
CA SER A 79 -13.35 18.06 -5.70
C SER A 79 -13.28 19.48 -6.28
N PRO A 80 -13.35 20.55 -5.46
CA PRO A 80 -13.19 21.89 -5.99
C PRO A 80 -11.84 22.10 -6.68
N TYR A 81 -10.83 21.30 -6.34
CA TYR A 81 -9.44 21.52 -6.72
C TYR A 81 -8.82 20.37 -7.51
N GLU A 82 -9.42 19.18 -7.51
CA GLU A 82 -8.79 17.96 -8.01
C GLU A 82 -9.58 17.34 -9.15
N LEU A 83 -8.85 16.84 -10.14
CA LEU A 83 -9.36 16.03 -11.23
C LEU A 83 -8.94 14.57 -11.04
N HIS A 84 -9.83 13.66 -11.41
CA HIS A 84 -9.52 12.24 -11.55
C HIS A 84 -9.64 11.82 -13.01
N VAL A 85 -8.68 11.03 -13.50
CA VAL A 85 -8.66 10.47 -14.84
C VAL A 85 -8.75 8.95 -14.75
N ASN A 86 -9.63 8.34 -15.53
CA ASN A 86 -9.75 6.90 -15.68
C ASN A 86 -9.61 6.55 -17.17
N ASP A 87 -8.38 6.70 -17.66
CA ASP A 87 -7.98 6.42 -19.04
C ASP A 87 -6.53 5.91 -19.01
N PRO A 88 -6.29 4.62 -19.28
CA PRO A 88 -4.96 4.03 -19.25
C PRO A 88 -3.94 4.74 -20.16
N THR A 89 -4.37 5.38 -21.25
CA THR A 89 -3.48 6.09 -22.17
C THR A 89 -2.87 7.36 -21.56
N PHE A 90 -3.48 7.90 -20.50
CA PHE A 90 -2.97 9.05 -19.76
C PHE A 90 -1.98 8.65 -18.66
N PHE A 91 -1.92 7.37 -18.29
CA PHE A 91 -1.15 6.91 -17.14
C PHE A 91 0.33 7.28 -17.23
N GLU A 92 0.96 7.05 -18.38
CA GLU A 92 2.38 7.38 -18.58
C GLU A 92 2.62 8.89 -18.68
N LYS A 93 1.61 9.70 -19.03
CA LYS A 93 1.74 11.17 -19.00
C LYS A 93 1.75 11.72 -17.58
N LEU A 94 1.03 11.09 -16.66
CA LEU A 94 0.93 11.52 -15.26
C LEU A 94 2.02 10.90 -14.37
N TYR A 95 2.39 9.65 -14.64
CA TYR A 95 3.33 8.86 -13.82
C TYR A 95 4.60 8.50 -14.59
N ASN A 96 5.36 9.51 -15.03
CA ASN A 96 6.65 9.31 -15.71
C ASN A 96 7.86 9.78 -14.86
N ARG A 97 9.02 9.72 -15.50
CA ARG A 97 10.31 10.12 -14.94
C ARG A 97 10.70 11.56 -15.27
N GLU A 98 9.97 12.22 -16.16
CA GLU A 98 10.34 13.51 -16.75
C GLU A 98 9.61 14.68 -16.08
N GLY A 99 10.35 15.74 -15.78
CA GLY A 99 9.82 16.96 -15.18
C GLY A 99 9.57 16.89 -13.66
N HIS A 100 9.03 17.99 -13.13
CA HIS A 100 8.75 18.15 -11.70
C HIS A 100 7.37 17.59 -11.36
N TRP A 101 7.33 16.66 -10.40
CA TRP A 101 6.09 15.99 -9.94
C TRP A 101 6.03 15.95 -8.42
N ASN A 102 5.20 16.83 -7.87
CA ASN A 102 4.86 16.83 -6.45
C ASN A 102 3.75 15.80 -6.19
N LYS A 103 3.73 15.25 -4.98
CA LYS A 103 2.54 14.57 -4.48
C LYS A 103 1.49 15.60 -4.06
N TYR A 104 0.23 15.19 -3.95
CA TYR A 104 -0.80 16.07 -3.43
C TYR A 104 -0.74 16.15 -1.90
N ASP A 105 -0.38 17.32 -1.39
CA ASP A 105 -0.27 17.62 0.05
C ASP A 105 -1.51 17.19 0.85
N TRP A 106 -2.70 17.43 0.29
CA TRP A 106 -3.97 17.12 0.92
C TRP A 106 -4.05 15.65 1.36
N ALA A 107 -3.56 14.71 0.55
CA ALA A 107 -3.57 13.30 0.86
C ALA A 107 -2.35 12.86 1.69
N TYR A 108 -1.16 13.41 1.42
CA TYR A 108 0.08 12.87 2.00
C TYR A 108 0.44 13.43 3.38
N ASP A 109 0.04 14.66 3.71
CA ASP A 109 0.28 15.24 5.04
C ASP A 109 -0.43 14.48 6.17
N ALA A 110 -1.47 13.71 5.83
CA ALA A 110 -2.28 12.99 6.80
C ALA A 110 -1.64 11.69 7.35
N HIS A 111 -0.50 11.24 6.80
CA HIS A 111 0.19 10.02 7.26
C HIS A 111 0.92 10.19 8.60
N GLY A 112 1.18 11.43 9.02
CA GLY A 112 1.85 11.68 10.28
C GLY A 112 3.35 11.33 10.30
N THR A 113 3.97 10.96 9.19
CA THR A 113 5.43 10.74 9.08
C THR A 113 6.06 11.73 8.10
N PRO A 114 5.98 13.05 8.37
CA PRO A 114 6.30 14.10 7.39
C PRO A 114 7.76 14.09 6.94
N LEU A 115 8.66 13.47 7.71
CA LEU A 115 10.06 13.39 7.34
C LEU A 115 10.37 12.17 6.46
N SER A 116 9.48 11.18 6.35
CA SER A 116 9.72 9.97 5.56
C SER A 116 9.83 10.24 4.05
N THR A 117 10.51 9.36 3.32
CA THR A 117 10.56 9.43 1.85
C THR A 117 9.16 9.26 1.25
N LEU A 118 8.35 8.36 1.78
CA LEU A 118 6.98 8.14 1.28
C LEU A 118 6.12 9.40 1.42
N SER A 119 6.19 10.11 2.53
CA SER A 119 5.37 11.32 2.76
C SER A 119 5.97 12.59 2.14
N SER A 120 7.15 12.51 1.53
CA SER A 120 7.82 13.67 0.91
C SER A 120 7.02 14.21 -0.29
N ILE A 121 6.37 15.36 -0.09
CA ILE A 121 5.54 16.02 -1.11
C ILE A 121 6.38 16.52 -2.27
N ASP A 122 7.38 17.35 -1.96
CA ASP A 122 8.24 17.97 -2.97
C ASP A 122 9.03 16.92 -3.78
N HIS A 123 9.13 17.17 -5.08
CA HIS A 123 9.84 16.31 -6.03
C HIS A 123 11.32 16.15 -5.67
N ASN A 124 12.01 17.25 -5.40
CA ASN A 124 13.46 17.24 -5.19
C ASN A 124 13.79 16.62 -3.84
N VAL A 125 13.01 16.94 -2.79
CA VAL A 125 13.12 16.31 -1.47
C VAL A 125 13.01 14.79 -1.56
N HIS A 126 11.97 14.31 -2.24
CA HIS A 126 11.84 12.88 -2.46
C HIS A 126 12.99 12.31 -3.29
N LYS A 127 13.40 12.97 -4.37
CA LYS A 127 14.42 12.47 -5.29
C LYS A 127 15.71 12.13 -4.56
N TYR A 128 16.23 13.05 -3.74
CA TYR A 128 17.49 12.80 -3.03
C TYR A 128 17.31 11.78 -1.88
N ARG A 129 16.20 11.81 -1.13
CA ARG A 129 15.91 10.80 -0.09
C ARG A 129 15.80 9.40 -0.68
N ARG A 130 15.12 9.27 -1.81
CA ARG A 130 14.96 8.03 -2.56
C ARG A 130 16.30 7.52 -3.09
N ALA A 131 17.16 8.40 -3.59
CA ALA A 131 18.47 8.02 -4.10
C ALA A 131 19.34 7.31 -3.04
N ALA A 132 19.30 7.77 -1.78
CA ALA A 132 20.04 7.15 -0.69
C ALA A 132 19.60 5.72 -0.36
N MET A 133 18.32 5.38 -0.59
CA MET A 133 17.78 4.05 -0.30
C MET A 133 17.78 3.10 -1.50
N ASN A 134 17.84 3.62 -2.73
CA ASN A 134 17.78 2.80 -3.94
C ASN A 134 18.80 1.64 -3.96
N PRO A 135 20.07 1.81 -3.57
CA PRO A 135 21.02 0.69 -3.54
C PRO A 135 20.56 -0.43 -2.61
N PHE A 136 20.04 -0.09 -1.43
CA PHE A 136 19.57 -1.06 -0.43
C PHE A 136 18.44 -1.96 -0.96
N PHE A 137 17.51 -1.38 -1.73
CA PHE A 137 16.38 -2.10 -2.34
C PHE A 137 16.63 -2.57 -3.79
N SER A 138 17.86 -2.53 -4.28
CA SER A 138 18.18 -3.02 -5.62
C SER A 138 17.93 -4.52 -5.73
N LYS A 139 17.58 -5.01 -6.93
CA LYS A 139 17.35 -6.44 -7.19
C LYS A 139 18.52 -7.30 -6.70
N ALA A 140 19.77 -6.87 -6.96
CA ALA A 140 20.96 -7.57 -6.52
C ALA A 140 21.04 -7.70 -4.99
N ASN A 141 20.83 -6.61 -4.24
CA ASN A 141 20.88 -6.65 -2.78
C ASN A 141 19.73 -7.43 -2.14
N VAL A 142 18.54 -7.40 -2.76
CA VAL A 142 17.42 -8.24 -2.34
C VAL A 142 17.74 -9.72 -2.53
N ILE A 143 18.24 -10.12 -3.70
CA ILE A 143 18.62 -11.51 -4.00
C ILE A 143 19.75 -11.99 -3.07
N ASN A 144 20.73 -11.14 -2.77
CA ASN A 144 21.82 -11.48 -1.84
C ASN A 144 21.33 -11.82 -0.43
N ARG A 145 20.10 -11.44 -0.09
CA ARG A 145 19.46 -11.70 1.22
C ARG A 145 18.34 -12.73 1.13
N GLN A 146 18.21 -13.44 0.00
CA GLN A 146 17.12 -14.39 -0.19
C GLN A 146 17.11 -15.53 0.84
N SER A 147 18.28 -15.97 1.33
CA SER A 147 18.39 -17.07 2.29
C SER A 147 17.73 -16.76 3.63
N SER A 148 17.78 -15.50 4.06
CA SER A 148 17.07 -15.00 5.24
C SER A 148 15.55 -15.08 5.04
N VAL A 149 15.06 -14.66 3.86
CA VAL A 149 13.64 -14.78 3.50
C VAL A 149 13.21 -16.25 3.41
N GLN A 150 14.01 -17.10 2.77
CA GLN A 150 13.76 -18.55 2.67
C GLN A 150 13.67 -19.19 4.05
N GLY A 151 14.54 -18.83 4.99
CA GLY A 151 14.48 -19.33 6.37
C GLY A 151 13.13 -19.02 7.05
N LEU A 152 12.58 -17.81 6.82
CA LEU A 152 11.27 -17.43 7.33
C LEU A 152 10.12 -18.16 6.60
N VAL A 153 10.23 -18.38 5.29
CA VAL A 153 9.27 -19.20 4.53
C VAL A 153 9.27 -20.64 5.01
N SER A 154 10.43 -21.24 5.24
CA SER A 154 10.57 -22.59 5.78
C SER A 154 10.00 -22.68 7.19
N LYS A 155 10.21 -21.65 8.03
CA LYS A 155 9.59 -21.54 9.35
C LYS A 155 8.05 -21.48 9.27
N LEU A 156 7.50 -20.67 8.35
CA LEU A 156 6.05 -20.66 8.10
C LEU A 156 5.58 -22.06 7.69
N CYS A 157 6.26 -22.72 6.77
CA CYS A 157 5.89 -24.06 6.33
C CYS A 157 5.90 -25.07 7.48
N HIS A 158 6.91 -25.06 8.37
CA HIS A 158 6.91 -25.92 9.55
C HIS A 158 5.71 -25.65 10.47
N ARG A 159 5.37 -24.37 10.70
CA ARG A 159 4.19 -24.00 11.49
C ARG A 159 2.88 -24.49 10.86
N LEU A 160 2.75 -24.39 9.54
CA LEU A 160 1.59 -24.90 8.80
C LEU A 160 1.52 -26.44 8.86
N ASP A 161 2.66 -27.09 8.80
CA ASP A 161 2.81 -28.54 8.87
C ASP A 161 2.41 -29.12 10.23
N ASP A 162 2.83 -28.47 11.32
CA ASP A 162 2.41 -28.81 12.68
C ASP A 162 0.88 -28.69 12.82
N LEU A 163 0.30 -27.62 12.28
CA LEU A 163 -1.16 -27.42 12.29
C LEU A 163 -1.88 -28.48 11.46
N ALA A 164 -1.38 -28.83 10.28
CA ALA A 164 -1.97 -29.86 9.42
C ALA A 164 -1.87 -31.27 10.02
N THR A 165 -0.87 -31.54 10.87
CA THR A 165 -0.65 -32.85 11.49
C THR A 165 -1.47 -33.05 12.76
N ASN A 166 -1.62 -32.02 13.58
CA ASN A 166 -2.26 -32.11 14.90
C ASN A 166 -3.77 -32.36 14.86
N SER A 167 -4.43 -32.13 13.72
CA SER A 167 -5.78 -32.60 13.48
C SER A 167 -5.99 -32.85 11.98
N LYS A 168 -6.73 -33.90 11.60
CA LYS A 168 -6.97 -34.23 10.17
C LYS A 168 -7.60 -33.06 9.37
N ARG A 169 -8.13 -32.02 10.05
CA ARG A 169 -8.68 -30.79 9.47
C ARG A 169 -8.55 -29.65 10.48
N SER A 170 -7.43 -28.94 10.48
CA SER A 170 -7.20 -27.78 11.35
C SER A 170 -7.69 -26.50 10.67
N HIS A 171 -8.42 -25.66 11.40
CA HIS A 171 -8.78 -24.33 10.95
C HIS A 171 -7.61 -23.35 11.15
N ILE A 172 -7.30 -22.57 10.13
CA ILE A 172 -6.27 -21.54 10.15
C ILE A 172 -6.80 -20.21 9.62
N LYS A 173 -6.31 -19.10 10.20
CA LYS A 173 -6.40 -17.77 9.60
C LYS A 173 -5.19 -17.59 8.68
N LEU A 174 -5.29 -18.06 7.44
CA LEU A 174 -4.19 -18.03 6.47
C LEU A 174 -3.65 -16.60 6.26
N GLY A 175 -4.54 -15.60 6.16
CA GLY A 175 -4.11 -14.20 6.02
C GLY A 175 -3.29 -13.69 7.21
N ALA A 176 -3.56 -14.16 8.44
CA ALA A 176 -2.79 -13.79 9.62
C ALA A 176 -1.39 -14.42 9.59
N ALA A 177 -1.29 -15.68 9.16
CA ALA A 177 -0.02 -16.38 8.99
C ALA A 177 0.85 -15.73 7.91
N LEU A 178 0.25 -15.36 6.77
CA LEU A 178 0.93 -14.61 5.69
C LEU A 178 1.36 -13.22 6.18
N GLY A 179 0.50 -12.52 6.93
CA GLY A 179 0.86 -11.25 7.56
C GLY A 179 2.00 -11.36 8.56
N ALA A 180 2.07 -12.45 9.34
CA ALA A 180 3.18 -12.67 10.26
C ALA A 180 4.49 -12.89 9.51
N LEU A 181 4.46 -13.66 8.42
CA LEU A 181 5.62 -13.85 7.56
C LEU A 181 6.12 -12.50 7.01
N THR A 182 5.26 -11.72 6.36
CA THR A 182 5.68 -10.46 5.73
C THR A 182 6.17 -9.44 6.75
N ARG A 183 5.59 -9.43 7.96
CA ARG A 183 6.09 -8.63 9.09
C ARG A 183 7.50 -9.03 9.49
N ASP A 184 7.76 -10.32 9.66
CA ASP A 184 9.09 -10.82 10.02
C ASP A 184 10.12 -10.61 8.89
N VAL A 185 9.73 -10.84 7.63
CA VAL A 185 10.58 -10.58 6.46
C VAL A 185 10.95 -9.11 6.40
N ALA A 186 9.98 -8.21 6.54
CA ALA A 186 10.23 -6.77 6.47
C ALA A 186 11.11 -6.28 7.63
N THR A 187 10.89 -6.71 8.88
CA THR A 187 11.77 -6.28 9.98
C THR A 187 13.17 -6.89 9.90
N GLU A 188 13.28 -8.16 9.48
CA GLU A 188 14.59 -8.79 9.26
C GLU A 188 15.34 -8.12 8.11
N PHE A 189 14.64 -7.81 7.01
CA PHE A 189 15.23 -7.09 5.89
C PHE A 189 15.64 -5.67 6.29
N LEU A 190 14.79 -4.90 6.95
CA LEU A 190 15.07 -3.48 7.23
C LEU A 190 16.04 -3.26 8.39
N LEU A 191 15.93 -4.05 9.45
CA LEU A 191 16.63 -3.86 10.72
C LEU A 191 17.60 -4.99 11.08
N GLY A 192 17.67 -6.06 10.27
CA GLY A 192 18.52 -7.21 10.55
C GLY A 192 18.02 -8.08 11.69
N LYS A 193 16.76 -7.94 12.12
CA LYS A 193 16.17 -8.77 13.17
C LYS A 193 14.67 -8.96 12.99
N SER A 194 14.22 -10.22 13.01
CA SER A 194 12.81 -10.60 13.08
C SER A 194 12.22 -10.35 14.48
N PHE A 195 10.93 -10.01 14.55
CA PHE A 195 10.21 -9.76 15.81
C PHE A 195 9.38 -10.96 16.29
N GLY A 196 9.55 -12.11 15.63
CA GLY A 196 8.93 -13.38 16.01
C GLY A 196 7.42 -13.35 15.90
N ASN A 197 6.88 -12.75 14.82
CA ASN A 197 5.45 -12.78 14.54
C ASN A 197 4.99 -14.21 14.20
N LEU A 198 5.82 -14.98 13.50
CA LEU A 198 5.54 -16.39 13.16
C LEU A 198 5.54 -17.33 14.37
N ASP A 199 6.16 -16.93 15.49
CA ASP A 199 6.23 -17.74 16.70
C ASP A 199 4.94 -17.66 17.53
N ALA A 200 4.15 -16.59 17.39
CA ALA A 200 2.91 -16.41 18.12
C ALA A 200 1.85 -17.43 17.69
N ASP A 201 1.11 -18.00 18.65
CA ASP A 201 0.10 -19.04 18.39
C ASP A 201 -0.97 -18.59 17.38
N ASP A 202 -1.40 -17.33 17.46
CA ASP A 202 -2.40 -16.72 16.58
C ASP A 202 -1.78 -15.92 15.41
N PHE A 203 -0.45 -16.01 15.22
CA PHE A 203 0.32 -15.22 14.25
C PHE A 203 0.22 -13.69 14.48
N ARG A 204 -0.12 -13.25 15.70
CA ARG A 204 -0.41 -11.84 16.03
C ARG A 204 -1.46 -11.25 15.11
N ALA A 205 -2.57 -11.95 14.93
CA ALA A 205 -3.65 -11.53 14.03
C ALA A 205 -4.19 -10.14 14.40
N GLY A 206 -4.14 -9.77 15.68
CA GLY A 206 -4.51 -8.42 16.15
C GLY A 206 -3.71 -7.29 15.47
N VAL A 207 -2.40 -7.48 15.25
CA VAL A 207 -1.53 -6.45 14.66
C VAL A 207 -1.96 -6.10 13.24
N GLY A 208 -2.22 -7.10 12.38
CA GLY A 208 -2.63 -6.83 10.99
C GLY A 208 -3.99 -6.15 10.89
N ASN A 209 -4.92 -6.50 11.79
CA ASN A 209 -6.21 -5.82 11.89
C ASN A 209 -6.05 -4.34 12.25
N THR A 210 -5.26 -4.04 13.28
CA THR A 210 -4.95 -2.66 13.71
C THR A 210 -4.28 -1.87 12.60
N LEU A 211 -3.34 -2.47 11.86
CA LEU A 211 -2.65 -1.81 10.76
C LEU A 211 -3.60 -1.44 9.62
N GLN A 212 -4.52 -2.33 9.23
CA GLN A 212 -5.51 -2.01 8.20
C GLN A 212 -6.49 -0.93 8.68
N GLU A 213 -6.93 -0.99 9.94
CA GLU A 213 -7.80 0.02 10.56
C GLU A 213 -7.15 1.40 10.69
N SER A 214 -5.81 1.47 10.78
CA SER A 214 -5.08 2.74 10.83
C SER A 214 -5.33 3.64 9.62
N GLY A 215 -5.80 3.09 8.49
CA GLY A 215 -6.27 3.86 7.34
C GLY A 215 -7.44 4.81 7.68
N ALA A 216 -8.26 4.49 8.68
CA ALA A 216 -9.30 5.39 9.19
C ALA A 216 -8.70 6.64 9.86
N ILE A 217 -7.54 6.50 10.53
CA ILE A 217 -6.82 7.65 11.11
C ILE A 217 -6.34 8.57 10.00
N TRP A 218 -5.78 8.00 8.92
CA TRP A 218 -5.35 8.76 7.76
C TRP A 218 -6.51 9.52 7.10
N ARG A 219 -7.62 8.84 6.75
CA ARG A 219 -8.80 9.48 6.14
C ARG A 219 -9.41 10.56 7.03
N THR A 220 -9.46 10.34 8.34
CA THR A 220 -9.98 11.34 9.27
C THR A 220 -9.05 12.55 9.36
N THR A 221 -7.74 12.33 9.51
CA THR A 221 -6.73 13.40 9.60
C THR A 221 -6.69 14.27 8.33
N LYS A 222 -6.90 13.65 7.17
CA LYS A 222 -6.97 14.33 5.86
C LYS A 222 -8.03 15.44 5.84
N HIS A 223 -9.18 15.23 6.49
CA HIS A 223 -10.29 16.19 6.54
C HIS A 223 -10.34 17.01 7.84
N LEU A 224 -9.92 16.43 8.96
CA LEU A 224 -9.83 17.05 10.29
C LEU A 224 -8.36 17.17 10.70
N ARG A 225 -7.69 18.26 10.30
CA ARG A 225 -6.23 18.41 10.43
C ARG A 225 -5.71 18.38 11.87
N TRP A 226 -6.55 18.75 12.84
CA TRP A 226 -6.20 18.66 14.26
C TRP A 226 -6.26 17.22 14.81
N TYR A 227 -7.02 16.32 14.17
CA TYR A 227 -7.27 14.97 14.68
C TYR A 227 -5.97 14.15 14.83
N GLY A 228 -5.12 14.13 13.80
CA GLY A 228 -3.86 13.40 13.86
C GLY A 228 -2.92 13.89 14.97
N SER A 229 -2.88 15.21 15.21
CA SER A 229 -2.09 15.79 16.31
C SER A 229 -2.65 15.41 17.68
N VAL A 230 -3.99 15.36 17.83
CA VAL A 230 -4.64 14.92 19.06
C VAL A 230 -4.32 13.46 19.34
N ILE A 231 -4.45 12.57 18.36
CA ILE A 231 -4.16 11.14 18.52
C ILE A 231 -2.70 10.92 18.96
N LYS A 232 -1.74 11.66 18.39
CA LYS A 232 -0.32 11.57 18.77
C LYS A 232 -0.01 12.15 20.15
N ALA A 233 -0.83 13.07 20.64
CA ALA A 233 -0.65 13.65 21.97
C ALA A 233 -1.14 12.74 23.10
N VAL A 234 -1.93 11.69 22.77
CA VAL A 234 -2.42 10.74 23.76
C VAL A 234 -1.24 9.89 24.30
N PRO A 235 -1.01 9.84 25.62
CA PRO A 235 0.04 9.00 26.19
C PRO A 235 -0.14 7.52 25.84
N LEU A 236 0.93 6.84 25.43
CA LEU A 236 0.88 5.42 25.05
C LEU A 236 0.33 4.52 26.17
N SER A 237 0.58 4.87 27.44
CA SER A 237 0.04 4.14 28.59
C SER A 237 -1.49 4.19 28.65
N LEU A 238 -2.10 5.32 28.28
CA LEU A 238 -3.54 5.47 28.20
C LEU A 238 -4.10 4.70 27.00
N VAL A 239 -3.43 4.77 25.85
CA VAL A 239 -3.82 3.99 24.66
C VAL A 239 -3.78 2.49 24.96
N LYS A 240 -2.71 1.99 25.58
CA LYS A 240 -2.59 0.58 25.99
C LYS A 240 -3.65 0.15 27.01
N LYS A 241 -4.09 1.06 27.89
CA LYS A 241 -5.14 0.78 28.88
C LYS A 241 -6.53 0.68 28.24
N MET A 242 -6.77 1.43 27.17
CA MET A 242 -8.06 1.51 26.48
C MET A 242 -8.15 0.62 25.23
N GLY A 243 -7.00 0.25 24.66
CA GLY A 243 -6.90 -0.54 23.44
C GLY A 243 -7.09 -2.03 23.69
N ASP A 244 -7.51 -2.72 22.64
CA ASP A 244 -7.53 -4.18 22.62
C ASP A 244 -6.12 -4.77 22.50
N GLN A 245 -6.03 -6.10 22.50
CA GLN A 245 -4.77 -6.82 22.36
C GLN A 245 -4.03 -6.46 21.07
N GLY A 246 -4.75 -6.25 19.96
CA GLY A 246 -4.15 -5.88 18.69
C GLY A 246 -3.51 -4.49 18.70
N ILE A 247 -4.13 -3.53 19.37
CA ILE A 247 -3.55 -2.19 19.59
C ILE A 247 -2.31 -2.30 20.48
N ILE A 248 -2.39 -3.05 21.57
CA ILE A 248 -1.26 -3.22 22.50
C ILE A 248 -0.05 -3.83 21.77
N GLU A 249 -0.26 -4.89 20.99
CA GLU A 249 0.79 -5.55 20.21
C GLU A 249 1.35 -4.65 19.10
N CYS A 250 0.49 -3.89 18.41
CA CYS A 250 0.92 -2.95 17.39
C CYS A 250 1.76 -1.81 18.00
N LEU A 251 1.40 -1.30 19.18
CA LEU A 251 2.20 -0.30 19.89
C LEU A 251 3.52 -0.89 20.38
N GLY A 252 3.49 -2.11 20.89
CA GLY A 252 4.71 -2.84 21.28
C GLY A 252 5.65 -3.03 20.09
N PHE A 253 5.10 -3.31 18.90
CA PHE A 253 5.85 -3.33 17.66
C PHE A 253 6.52 -1.98 17.36
N VAL A 254 5.77 -0.87 17.43
CA VAL A 254 6.33 0.48 17.19
C VAL A 254 7.43 0.83 18.19
N GLU A 255 7.25 0.47 19.47
CA GLU A 255 8.26 0.67 20.51
C GLU A 255 9.55 -0.14 20.23
N GLN A 256 9.42 -1.40 19.78
CA GLN A 256 10.55 -2.25 19.40
C GLN A 256 11.29 -1.67 18.18
N ASP A 257 10.56 -1.20 17.17
CA ASP A 257 11.09 -0.56 15.96
C ASP A 257 11.89 0.70 16.31
N MET A 258 11.33 1.57 17.15
CA MET A 258 12.00 2.78 17.64
C MET A 258 13.26 2.47 18.44
N ALA A 259 13.20 1.48 19.33
CA ALA A 259 14.35 1.06 20.13
C ALA A 259 15.49 0.54 19.25
N LYS A 260 15.17 -0.32 18.26
CA LYS A 260 16.13 -0.88 17.31
C LYS A 260 16.73 0.15 16.37
N THR A 261 15.91 1.08 15.88
CA THR A 261 16.40 2.22 15.07
C THR A 261 17.38 3.07 15.88
N THR A 262 17.08 3.32 17.15
CA THR A 262 17.96 4.07 18.06
C THR A 262 19.27 3.31 18.35
N GLU A 263 19.21 1.99 18.53
CA GLU A 263 20.39 1.14 18.69
C GLU A 263 21.28 1.15 17.45
N ALA A 264 20.68 0.99 16.26
CA ALA A 264 21.39 1.05 14.99
C ALA A 264 22.10 2.40 14.80
N LEU A 265 21.44 3.50 15.16
CA LEU A 265 22.03 4.84 15.15
C LEU A 265 23.25 4.96 16.06
N ARG A 266 23.16 4.43 17.29
CA ARG A 266 24.28 4.43 18.23
C ARG A 266 25.47 3.62 17.70
N SER A 267 25.21 2.41 17.20
CA SER A 267 26.24 1.52 16.67
C SER A 267 26.97 2.09 15.44
N THR A 268 26.26 2.84 14.60
CA THR A 268 26.85 3.52 13.44
C THR A 268 27.72 4.70 13.87
N SER A 269 27.34 5.39 14.95
CA SER A 269 28.11 6.52 15.50
C SER A 269 29.37 6.09 16.25
N THR A 270 29.39 4.88 16.83
CA THR A 270 30.54 4.32 17.56
C THR A 270 31.45 3.43 16.72
N SER A 271 31.07 3.06 15.50
CA SER A 271 31.90 2.26 14.59
C SER A 271 33.01 3.06 13.92
N GLY A 272 33.95 3.55 14.74
CA GLY A 272 35.36 3.50 14.40
C GLY A 272 35.95 2.24 15.05
N LYS A 273 36.15 1.17 14.27
CA LYS A 273 36.81 -0.09 14.66
C LYS A 273 35.98 -1.12 15.46
N THR A 274 35.18 -1.95 14.77
CA THR A 274 34.95 -3.36 15.17
C THR A 274 34.74 -4.25 13.94
N ASN A 275 35.35 -5.43 13.97
CA ASN A 275 35.60 -6.34 12.84
C ASN A 275 34.45 -7.34 12.57
N GLN A 276 33.20 -6.91 12.77
CA GLN A 276 32.03 -7.69 12.37
C GLN A 276 31.15 -6.76 11.55
N ASN A 277 31.01 -6.99 10.25
CA ASN A 277 30.08 -6.26 9.41
C ASN A 277 28.66 -6.75 9.75
N PRO A 278 27.86 -6.03 10.56
CA PRO A 278 26.46 -6.42 10.75
C PRO A 278 25.75 -6.41 9.40
N PRO A 279 24.66 -7.19 9.23
CA PRO A 279 23.85 -7.13 8.03
C PRO A 279 23.45 -5.68 7.74
N PRO A 280 23.55 -5.21 6.49
CA PRO A 280 23.18 -3.84 6.16
C PRO A 280 21.70 -3.63 6.52
N THR A 281 21.42 -2.51 7.18
CA THR A 281 20.07 -2.06 7.54
C THR A 281 19.71 -0.83 6.71
N VAL A 282 18.43 -0.49 6.64
CA VAL A 282 18.02 0.75 5.98
C VAL A 282 18.62 1.98 6.69
N VAL A 283 18.79 1.90 8.01
CA VAL A 283 19.43 2.93 8.84
C VAL A 283 20.89 3.08 8.44
N SER A 284 21.67 1.99 8.36
CA SER A 284 23.07 2.07 7.97
C SER A 284 23.25 2.53 6.52
N ALA A 285 22.34 2.16 5.61
CA ALA A 285 22.33 2.65 4.23
C ALA A 285 22.12 4.17 4.17
N ILE A 286 21.16 4.71 4.91
CA ILE A 286 20.91 6.17 4.95
C ILE A 286 22.09 6.90 5.61
N MET A 287 22.60 6.39 6.72
CA MET A 287 23.73 6.98 7.42
C MET A 287 25.01 6.99 6.58
N GLY A 288 25.24 5.95 5.77
CA GLY A 288 26.37 5.83 4.86
C GLY A 288 26.25 6.59 3.53
N SER A 289 25.09 7.20 3.24
CA SER A 289 24.85 7.95 2.00
C SER A 289 25.40 9.39 2.03
N ASP A 290 25.36 10.08 0.89
CA ASP A 290 25.76 11.50 0.77
C ASP A 290 24.72 12.50 1.29
N LEU A 291 23.68 12.02 2.00
CA LEU A 291 22.66 12.89 2.56
C LEU A 291 23.25 13.87 3.60
N PRO A 292 22.75 15.12 3.64
CA PRO A 292 23.22 16.10 4.61
C PRO A 292 22.87 15.68 6.05
N PRO A 293 23.58 16.19 7.08
CA PRO A 293 23.32 15.83 8.48
C PRO A 293 21.86 16.02 8.93
N ALA A 294 21.15 17.02 8.40
CA ALA A 294 19.73 17.26 8.68
C ALA A 294 18.82 16.08 8.26
N GLU A 295 19.23 15.29 7.28
CA GLU A 295 18.52 14.10 6.77
C GLU A 295 18.94 12.81 7.47
N LYS A 296 19.85 12.89 8.45
CA LYS A 296 20.38 11.75 9.22
C LYS A 296 19.99 11.80 10.71
N THR A 297 18.99 12.61 11.05
CA THR A 297 18.51 12.74 12.44
C THR A 297 17.71 11.51 12.89
N ALA A 298 17.69 11.23 14.19
CA ALA A 298 16.93 10.10 14.74
C ALA A 298 15.44 10.16 14.37
N LYS A 299 14.81 11.33 14.48
CA LYS A 299 13.41 11.53 14.12
C LYS A 299 13.14 11.20 12.65
N ARG A 300 14.02 11.66 11.74
CA ARG A 300 13.93 11.41 10.30
C ARG A 300 14.02 9.92 9.97
N LEU A 301 14.91 9.20 10.65
CA LEU A 301 15.11 7.77 10.45
C LEU A 301 13.97 6.95 11.03
N ILE A 302 13.47 7.30 12.22
CA ILE A 302 12.28 6.66 12.80
C ILE A 302 11.08 6.82 11.85
N ASP A 303 10.82 8.02 11.32
CA ASP A 303 9.78 8.24 10.32
C ASP A 303 9.98 7.35 9.07
N GLU A 304 11.22 7.14 8.62
CA GLU A 304 11.51 6.26 7.49
C GLU A 304 11.22 4.80 7.82
N VAL A 305 11.78 4.27 8.92
CA VAL A 305 11.65 2.86 9.29
C VAL A 305 10.19 2.49 9.50
N ILE A 306 9.45 3.28 10.29
CA ILE A 306 8.01 3.06 10.52
C ILE A 306 7.26 3.00 9.18
N THR A 307 7.55 3.94 8.27
CA THR A 307 6.81 4.04 7.01
C THR A 307 7.15 2.90 6.04
N VAL A 308 8.43 2.52 5.94
CA VAL A 308 8.87 1.45 5.05
C VAL A 308 8.48 0.07 5.59
N ALA A 309 8.60 -0.16 6.91
CA ALA A 309 8.15 -1.38 7.56
C ALA A 309 6.63 -1.54 7.43
N GLY A 310 5.85 -0.52 7.82
CA GLY A 310 4.40 -0.53 7.72
C GLY A 310 3.90 -0.77 6.29
N ALA A 311 4.56 -0.19 5.28
CA ALA A 311 4.20 -0.40 3.89
C ALA A 311 4.43 -1.85 3.41
N ALA A 312 5.42 -2.55 3.95
CA ALA A 312 5.76 -3.92 3.54
C ALA A 312 4.89 -5.00 4.21
N PHE A 313 4.22 -4.68 5.32
CA PHE A 313 3.47 -5.68 6.11
C PHE A 313 2.22 -6.19 5.40
N GLU A 314 1.20 -5.34 5.27
CA GLU A 314 -0.12 -5.79 4.82
C GLU A 314 -0.22 -5.90 3.29
N THR A 315 0.60 -5.17 2.54
CA THR A 315 0.49 -5.12 1.07
C THR A 315 0.86 -6.45 0.41
N THR A 316 2.01 -7.03 0.78
CA THR A 316 2.44 -8.35 0.30
C THR A 316 1.53 -9.44 0.85
N ALA A 317 1.14 -9.37 2.12
CA ALA A 317 0.28 -10.37 2.77
C ALA A 317 -1.10 -10.45 2.10
N TYR A 318 -1.68 -9.31 1.77
CA TYR A 318 -2.94 -9.26 1.04
C TYR A 318 -2.81 -9.83 -0.38
N THR A 319 -1.73 -9.50 -1.09
CA THR A 319 -1.46 -10.05 -2.44
C THR A 319 -1.32 -11.57 -2.41
N LEU A 320 -0.58 -12.10 -1.42
CA LEU A 320 -0.46 -13.55 -1.20
C LEU A 320 -1.82 -14.18 -0.89
N SER A 321 -2.63 -13.55 -0.03
CA SER A 321 -3.95 -14.05 0.35
C SER A 321 -4.90 -14.13 -0.85
N VAL A 322 -4.97 -13.07 -1.65
CA VAL A 322 -5.78 -13.03 -2.89
C VAL A 322 -5.31 -14.08 -3.89
N THR A 323 -3.99 -14.19 -4.08
CA THR A 323 -3.40 -15.14 -5.03
C THR A 323 -3.71 -16.57 -4.62
N LEU A 324 -3.43 -16.95 -3.37
CA LEU A 324 -3.68 -18.30 -2.87
C LEU A 324 -5.17 -18.63 -2.84
N TYR A 325 -6.04 -17.69 -2.43
CA TYR A 325 -7.48 -17.88 -2.50
C TYR A 325 -7.94 -18.27 -3.91
N ASN A 326 -7.52 -17.52 -4.93
CA ASN A 326 -7.93 -17.78 -6.31
C ASN A 326 -7.30 -19.06 -6.89
N VAL A 327 -6.04 -19.36 -6.53
CA VAL A 327 -5.36 -20.58 -6.95
C VAL A 327 -6.09 -21.82 -6.42
N TYR A 328 -6.37 -21.89 -5.11
CA TYR A 328 -7.03 -23.06 -4.51
C TYR A 328 -8.55 -23.10 -4.76
N SER A 329 -9.19 -21.97 -5.07
CA SER A 329 -10.59 -21.96 -5.50
C SER A 329 -10.77 -22.42 -6.96
N ASN A 330 -9.68 -22.61 -7.70
CA ASN A 330 -9.70 -23.07 -9.09
C ASN A 330 -8.79 -24.29 -9.28
N PRO A 331 -9.35 -25.52 -9.29
CA PRO A 331 -8.56 -26.75 -9.43
C PRO A 331 -7.66 -26.80 -10.67
N GLN A 332 -8.09 -26.20 -11.79
CA GLN A 332 -7.30 -26.18 -13.02
C GLN A 332 -6.05 -25.32 -12.87
N ILE A 333 -6.18 -24.16 -12.21
CA ILE A 333 -5.03 -23.28 -11.94
C ILE A 333 -4.06 -23.98 -10.98
N LEU A 334 -4.56 -24.55 -9.88
CA LEU A 334 -3.74 -25.24 -8.89
C LEU A 334 -2.97 -26.42 -9.51
N GLN A 335 -3.66 -27.29 -10.25
CA GLN A 335 -3.04 -28.47 -10.86
C GLN A 335 -1.96 -28.09 -11.87
N ARG A 336 -2.22 -27.09 -12.73
CA ARG A 336 -1.24 -26.63 -13.72
C ARG A 336 -0.02 -25.98 -13.05
N LEU A 337 -0.22 -25.22 -11.98
CA LEU A 337 0.87 -24.61 -11.22
C LEU A 337 1.74 -25.68 -10.54
N ARG A 338 1.12 -26.68 -9.89
CA ARG A 338 1.84 -27.83 -9.32
C ARG A 338 2.60 -28.62 -10.38
N ALA A 339 1.99 -28.87 -11.54
CA ALA A 339 2.63 -29.59 -12.64
C ALA A 339 3.86 -28.85 -13.20
N GLU A 340 3.82 -27.51 -13.30
CA GLU A 340 4.98 -26.71 -13.71
C GLU A 340 6.13 -26.81 -12.69
N LEU A 341 5.81 -26.66 -11.40
CA LEU A 341 6.79 -26.74 -10.30
C LEU A 341 7.43 -28.14 -10.21
N LEU A 342 6.62 -29.19 -10.37
CA LEU A 342 7.10 -30.58 -10.40
C LEU A 342 8.02 -30.84 -11.60
N SER A 343 7.61 -30.39 -12.80
CA SER A 343 8.38 -30.56 -14.03
C SER A 343 9.73 -29.84 -14.00
N ALA A 344 9.82 -28.75 -13.23
CA ALA A 344 11.07 -28.03 -13.00
C ALA A 344 12.00 -28.69 -11.97
N GLY A 345 11.59 -29.80 -11.34
CA GLY A 345 12.36 -30.48 -10.29
C GLY A 345 12.37 -29.73 -8.95
N LEU A 346 11.47 -28.77 -8.77
CA LEU A 346 11.42 -27.89 -7.60
C LEU A 346 10.47 -28.36 -6.51
N SER A 347 9.94 -29.59 -6.61
CA SER A 347 8.94 -30.14 -5.68
C SER A 347 9.48 -30.52 -4.28
N LYS A 348 10.81 -30.61 -4.12
CA LYS A 348 11.45 -31.17 -2.91
C LYS A 348 12.65 -30.39 -2.36
N SER A 349 13.08 -29.30 -3.02
CA SER A 349 14.19 -28.46 -2.57
C SER A 349 13.74 -27.01 -2.32
N GLU A 350 14.45 -26.30 -1.44
CA GLU A 350 14.30 -24.84 -1.33
C GLU A 350 14.74 -24.20 -2.65
N ALA A 351 13.76 -23.91 -3.51
CA ALA A 351 14.01 -23.32 -4.82
C ALA A 351 14.64 -21.93 -4.69
N ASN A 352 15.65 -21.66 -5.52
CA ASN A 352 16.20 -20.31 -5.63
C ASN A 352 15.21 -19.43 -6.41
N VAL A 353 15.08 -18.17 -6.02
CA VAL A 353 14.22 -17.21 -6.73
C VAL A 353 14.55 -17.12 -8.22
N ALA A 354 15.83 -17.28 -8.60
CA ALA A 354 16.25 -17.23 -10.01
C ALA A 354 15.71 -18.41 -10.84
N GLU A 355 15.41 -19.55 -10.22
CA GLU A 355 14.77 -20.70 -10.86
C GLU A 355 13.27 -20.46 -11.01
N LEU A 356 12.64 -19.96 -9.94
CA LEU A 356 11.21 -19.62 -9.92
C LEU A 356 10.85 -18.51 -10.92
N GLU A 357 11.72 -17.51 -11.10
CA GLU A 357 11.54 -16.43 -12.09
C GLU A 357 11.50 -16.93 -13.54
N ARG A 358 11.94 -18.16 -13.81
CA ARG A 358 11.93 -18.76 -15.16
C ARG A 358 10.65 -19.54 -15.45
N LEU A 359 9.76 -19.70 -14.46
CA LEU A 359 8.52 -20.46 -14.59
C LEU A 359 7.40 -19.56 -15.10
N PRO A 360 7.03 -19.65 -16.40
CA PRO A 360 6.12 -18.68 -17.00
C PRO A 360 4.73 -18.70 -16.36
N TYR A 361 4.20 -19.87 -15.98
CA TYR A 361 2.87 -19.96 -15.42
C TYR A 361 2.81 -19.49 -13.96
N LEU A 362 3.81 -19.78 -13.13
CA LEU A 362 3.96 -19.16 -11.81
C LEU A 362 4.02 -17.64 -11.94
N THR A 363 4.86 -17.09 -12.82
CA THR A 363 4.93 -15.64 -13.04
C THR A 363 3.58 -15.07 -13.51
N ALA A 364 2.84 -15.79 -14.35
CA ALA A 364 1.50 -15.42 -14.79
C ALA A 364 0.50 -15.38 -13.62
N VAL A 365 0.48 -16.39 -12.76
CA VAL A 365 -0.36 -16.45 -11.55
C VAL A 365 -0.06 -15.28 -10.62
N LEU A 366 1.22 -15.00 -10.37
CA LEU A 366 1.65 -13.88 -9.52
C LEU A 366 1.30 -12.52 -10.14
N SER A 367 1.41 -12.40 -11.47
CA SER A 367 1.03 -11.17 -12.18
C SER A 367 -0.47 -10.91 -12.11
N GLU A 368 -1.30 -11.95 -12.22
CA GLU A 368 -2.74 -11.84 -12.02
C GLU A 368 -3.09 -11.51 -10.56
N GLY A 369 -2.38 -12.12 -9.60
CA GLY A 369 -2.44 -11.75 -8.19
C GLY A 369 -2.24 -10.26 -7.96
N LEU A 370 -1.11 -9.73 -8.44
CA LEU A 370 -0.78 -8.30 -8.37
C LEU A 370 -1.77 -7.39 -9.10
N ARG A 371 -2.40 -7.88 -10.19
CA ARG A 371 -3.46 -7.13 -10.87
C ARG A 371 -4.69 -6.96 -9.97
N PHE A 372 -5.14 -8.03 -9.31
CA PHE A 372 -6.25 -7.99 -8.35
C PHE A 372 -5.92 -7.24 -7.07
N SER A 373 -4.64 -7.19 -6.67
CA SER A 373 -4.23 -6.52 -5.44
C SER A 373 -3.13 -5.48 -5.70
N PRO A 374 -3.45 -4.33 -6.32
CA PRO A 374 -2.46 -3.27 -6.59
C PRO A 374 -1.98 -2.52 -5.33
N ALA A 375 -2.08 -3.13 -4.14
CA ALA A 375 -1.78 -2.64 -2.79
C ALA A 375 -2.58 -1.41 -2.32
N LEU A 376 -2.75 -0.41 -3.18
CA LEU A 376 -3.39 0.87 -2.88
C LEU A 376 -4.80 0.92 -3.46
N ALA A 377 -5.76 1.29 -2.62
CA ALA A 377 -7.12 1.61 -3.03
C ALA A 377 -7.29 3.09 -3.33
N THR A 378 -6.43 3.95 -2.77
CA THR A 378 -6.54 5.38 -2.95
C THR A 378 -6.00 5.86 -4.30
N ARG A 379 -6.55 6.96 -4.79
CA ARG A 379 -6.08 7.63 -6.00
C ARG A 379 -4.73 8.30 -5.76
N MET A 380 -3.80 8.15 -6.70
CA MET A 380 -2.42 8.59 -6.52
C MET A 380 -2.18 9.95 -7.18
N ALA A 381 -2.73 11.03 -6.62
CA ALA A 381 -2.62 12.36 -7.22
C ALA A 381 -1.18 12.85 -7.37
N ARG A 382 -0.91 13.52 -8.50
CA ARG A 382 0.34 14.25 -8.81
C ARG A 382 0.02 15.68 -9.17
N VAL A 383 0.94 16.57 -8.85
CA VAL A 383 0.87 18.00 -9.14
C VAL A 383 2.11 18.37 -9.95
N ALA A 384 1.91 18.91 -11.15
CA ALA A 384 2.95 19.57 -11.92
C ALA A 384 2.89 21.08 -11.61
N PRO A 385 3.83 21.63 -10.83
CA PRO A 385 3.75 23.04 -10.40
C PRO A 385 4.17 24.03 -11.49
N ASP A 386 4.95 23.56 -12.48
CA ASP A 386 5.70 24.36 -13.44
C ASP A 386 5.09 24.39 -14.84
N ARG A 387 4.08 23.56 -15.11
CA ARG A 387 3.47 23.42 -16.43
C ARG A 387 2.04 22.96 -16.36
N ASP A 388 1.28 23.33 -17.38
CA ASP A 388 -0.04 22.75 -17.61
C ASP A 388 0.09 21.32 -18.10
N LEU A 389 -0.91 20.51 -17.76
CA LEU A 389 -1.08 19.18 -18.34
C LEU A 389 -2.07 19.26 -19.49
N VAL A 390 -1.94 18.35 -20.45
CA VAL A 390 -2.87 18.25 -21.58
C VAL A 390 -3.46 16.85 -21.60
N TYR A 391 -4.77 16.78 -21.39
CA TYR A 391 -5.56 15.55 -21.57
C TYR A 391 -6.44 15.71 -22.80
N ALA A 392 -6.22 14.89 -23.83
CA ALA A 392 -6.81 15.06 -25.15
C ALA A 392 -6.60 16.50 -25.69
N LYS A 393 -7.68 17.28 -25.84
CA LYS A 393 -7.64 18.70 -26.26
C LYS A 393 -7.75 19.67 -25.09
N GLU A 394 -7.97 19.16 -23.88
CA GLU A 394 -8.22 19.98 -22.69
C GLU A 394 -6.92 20.32 -21.97
N ARG A 395 -6.70 21.61 -21.79
CA ARG A 395 -5.64 22.17 -20.93
C ARG A 395 -6.06 22.09 -19.46
N ILE A 396 -5.25 21.43 -18.64
CA ILE A 396 -5.37 21.36 -17.18
C ILE A 396 -4.33 22.32 -16.59
N PRO A 397 -4.75 23.37 -15.84
CA PRO A 397 -3.83 24.38 -15.32
C PRO A 397 -2.72 23.80 -14.43
N ALA A 398 -1.52 24.37 -14.51
CA ALA A 398 -0.40 24.10 -13.61
C ALA A 398 -0.83 24.20 -12.13
N GLY A 399 -0.26 23.36 -11.29
CA GLY A 399 -0.61 23.27 -9.87
C GLY A 399 -1.91 22.50 -9.58
N THR A 400 -2.67 22.07 -10.61
CA THR A 400 -3.85 21.23 -10.42
C THR A 400 -3.44 19.80 -10.04
N PRO A 401 -3.90 19.27 -8.90
CA PRO A 401 -3.80 17.84 -8.60
C PRO A 401 -4.64 17.02 -9.57
N VAL A 402 -3.98 16.07 -10.23
CA VAL A 402 -4.61 15.08 -11.09
C VAL A 402 -4.24 13.70 -10.58
N GLY A 403 -5.24 12.86 -10.33
CA GLY A 403 -5.06 11.49 -9.84
C GLY A 403 -5.67 10.44 -10.76
N MET A 404 -5.12 9.25 -10.68
CA MET A 404 -5.71 8.03 -11.22
C MET A 404 -5.67 6.96 -10.11
N THR A 405 -6.56 5.97 -10.22
CA THR A 405 -6.63 4.86 -9.28
C THR A 405 -6.25 3.57 -9.99
N THR A 406 -5.14 2.95 -9.58
CA THR A 406 -4.67 1.68 -10.14
C THR A 406 -5.74 0.59 -10.07
N LEU A 407 -6.52 0.54 -8.98
CA LEU A 407 -7.63 -0.40 -8.83
C LEU A 407 -8.67 -0.30 -9.97
N LEU A 408 -9.01 0.92 -10.38
CA LEU A 408 -9.97 1.15 -11.47
C LEU A 408 -9.36 0.80 -12.83
N MET A 409 -8.09 1.14 -13.04
CA MET A 409 -7.34 0.76 -14.25
C MET A 409 -7.21 -0.76 -14.40
N HIS A 410 -6.88 -1.45 -13.31
CA HIS A 410 -6.71 -2.90 -13.29
C HIS A 410 -8.03 -3.67 -13.42
N THR A 411 -9.17 -2.99 -13.29
CA THR A 411 -10.50 -3.57 -13.45
C THR A 411 -11.26 -3.01 -14.66
N ASP A 412 -10.56 -2.31 -15.55
CA ASP A 412 -11.13 -1.80 -16.78
C ASP A 412 -11.38 -2.94 -17.78
N PRO A 413 -12.64 -3.22 -18.16
CA PRO A 413 -12.97 -4.29 -19.11
C PRO A 413 -12.42 -4.05 -20.52
N GLU A 414 -12.11 -2.80 -20.89
CA GLU A 414 -11.49 -2.48 -22.19
C GLU A 414 -10.02 -2.90 -22.24
N VAL A 415 -9.37 -3.00 -21.08
CA VAL A 415 -7.97 -3.46 -20.96
C VAL A 415 -7.92 -4.94 -20.64
N TYR A 416 -8.75 -5.39 -19.71
CA TYR A 416 -8.77 -6.74 -19.18
C TYR A 416 -10.14 -7.36 -19.44
N PRO A 417 -10.32 -8.16 -20.51
CA PRO A 417 -11.54 -8.91 -20.72
C PRO A 417 -11.87 -9.77 -19.49
N ASP A 418 -13.14 -9.73 -19.08
CA ASP A 418 -13.64 -10.27 -17.81
C ASP A 418 -12.75 -9.87 -16.61
N PRO A 419 -12.66 -8.58 -16.27
CA PRO A 419 -11.63 -8.05 -15.38
C PRO A 419 -11.73 -8.61 -13.95
N MET A 420 -12.90 -9.08 -13.55
CA MET A 420 -13.13 -9.68 -12.23
C MET A 420 -12.89 -11.20 -12.19
N ARG A 421 -12.57 -11.84 -13.33
CA ARG A 421 -12.15 -13.25 -13.39
C ARG A 421 -10.64 -13.36 -13.17
N PHE A 422 -10.24 -14.15 -12.19
CA PHE A 422 -8.83 -14.49 -11.98
C PHE A 422 -8.37 -15.45 -13.06
N ASP A 423 -7.57 -14.94 -14.00
CA ASP A 423 -7.15 -15.68 -15.18
C ASP A 423 -5.65 -15.48 -15.45
N PRO A 424 -4.80 -16.45 -15.06
CA PRO A 424 -3.38 -16.41 -15.38
C PRO A 424 -3.09 -16.47 -16.89
N ASP A 425 -3.95 -17.07 -17.71
CA ASP A 425 -3.66 -17.29 -19.13
C ASP A 425 -3.58 -15.99 -19.94
N ARG A 426 -4.16 -14.89 -19.44
CA ARG A 426 -4.01 -13.57 -20.05
C ARG A 426 -2.54 -13.10 -20.12
N TRP A 427 -1.68 -13.63 -19.25
CA TRP A 427 -0.26 -13.29 -19.20
C TRP A 427 0.63 -14.22 -20.02
N MET A 428 0.06 -15.33 -20.52
CA MET A 428 0.78 -16.34 -21.29
C MET A 428 0.89 -15.97 -22.77
N ASP A 429 -0.06 -15.21 -23.30
CA ASP A 429 0.01 -14.67 -24.67
C ASP A 429 0.82 -13.36 -24.71
N ALA A 430 1.86 -13.34 -25.55
CA ALA A 430 2.79 -12.21 -25.62
C ALA A 430 2.16 -10.94 -26.22
N GLU A 431 1.21 -11.06 -27.14
CA GLU A 431 0.56 -9.92 -27.78
C GLU A 431 -0.50 -9.30 -26.85
N ALA A 432 -1.33 -10.14 -26.21
CA ALA A 432 -2.25 -9.72 -25.16
C ALA A 432 -1.51 -8.99 -24.04
N ARG A 433 -0.36 -9.52 -23.61
CA ARG A 433 0.48 -8.90 -22.59
C ARG A 433 0.96 -7.51 -23.00
N LYS A 434 1.47 -7.33 -24.23
CA LYS A 434 1.88 -6.01 -24.73
C LYS A 434 0.73 -4.98 -24.71
N GLY A 435 -0.49 -5.42 -25.02
CA GLY A 435 -1.69 -4.58 -24.94
C GLY A 435 -2.00 -4.10 -23.52
N MET A 436 -1.91 -5.01 -22.55
CA MET A 436 -2.18 -4.74 -21.13
C MET A 436 -1.03 -4.01 -20.42
N ASP A 437 0.20 -4.15 -20.90
CA ASP A 437 1.40 -3.65 -20.23
C ASP A 437 1.35 -2.15 -19.94
N LYS A 438 0.66 -1.33 -20.74
CA LYS A 438 0.51 0.12 -20.46
C LYS A 438 -0.35 0.41 -19.24
N ALA A 439 -1.33 -0.45 -18.97
CA ALA A 439 -2.25 -0.33 -17.85
C ALA A 439 -1.81 -1.10 -16.61
N TYR A 440 -0.93 -2.10 -16.78
CA TYR A 440 -0.41 -2.89 -15.67
C TYR A 440 0.61 -2.09 -14.85
N ALA A 441 0.21 -1.73 -13.62
CA ALA A 441 1.00 -0.89 -12.73
C ALA A 441 0.78 -1.21 -11.24
N PRO A 442 0.91 -2.47 -10.79
CA PRO A 442 0.68 -2.85 -9.39
C PRO A 442 1.63 -2.17 -8.39
N PHE A 443 2.80 -1.72 -8.86
CA PHE A 443 3.79 -0.99 -8.07
C PHE A 443 3.83 0.52 -8.38
N GLY A 444 2.89 1.00 -9.21
CA GLY A 444 2.93 2.33 -9.81
C GLY A 444 4.00 2.49 -10.89
N ARG A 445 4.23 3.73 -11.35
CA ARG A 445 5.26 4.09 -12.34
C ARG A 445 5.95 5.42 -12.01
N GLY A 446 6.99 5.73 -12.78
CA GLY A 446 7.71 7.00 -12.72
C GLY A 446 8.69 7.10 -11.55
N THR A 447 9.05 8.32 -11.16
CA THR A 447 10.03 8.59 -10.08
C THR A 447 9.55 8.14 -8.69
N ARG A 448 8.25 7.87 -8.53
CA ARG A 448 7.60 7.49 -7.26
C ARG A 448 7.17 6.01 -7.23
N ILE A 449 7.68 5.17 -8.13
CA ILE A 449 7.42 3.72 -8.15
C ILE A 449 7.82 3.08 -6.81
N CYS A 450 7.12 2.01 -6.40
CA CYS A 450 7.37 1.28 -5.16
C CYS A 450 8.87 1.00 -4.97
N ILE A 451 9.40 1.25 -3.77
CA ILE A 451 10.80 0.95 -3.44
C ILE A 451 11.00 -0.53 -3.13
N GLY A 452 10.02 -1.16 -2.49
CA GLY A 452 10.06 -2.57 -2.09
C GLY A 452 9.67 -3.56 -3.19
N MET A 453 9.52 -3.13 -4.45
CA MET A 453 9.03 -3.97 -5.54
C MET A 453 9.81 -5.28 -5.68
N HIS A 454 11.14 -5.23 -5.61
CA HIS A 454 11.96 -6.43 -5.73
C HIS A 454 11.83 -7.38 -4.54
N LEU A 455 11.66 -6.85 -3.32
CA LEU A 455 11.41 -7.64 -2.12
C LEU A 455 10.04 -8.31 -2.20
N ALA A 456 9.00 -7.58 -2.62
CA ALA A 456 7.66 -8.13 -2.81
C ALA A 456 7.66 -9.28 -3.83
N TRP A 457 8.33 -9.12 -4.98
CA TRP A 457 8.46 -10.21 -5.95
C TRP A 457 9.18 -11.44 -5.37
N LEU A 458 10.28 -11.23 -4.63
CA LEU A 458 10.99 -12.31 -3.95
C LEU A 458 10.06 -13.10 -3.01
N GLU A 459 9.30 -12.39 -2.16
CA GLU A 459 8.32 -13.00 -1.26
C GLU A 459 7.24 -13.77 -2.04
N LEU A 460 6.66 -13.16 -3.08
CA LEU A 460 5.61 -13.78 -3.89
C LEU A 460 6.07 -15.10 -4.52
N TYR A 461 7.26 -15.12 -5.12
CA TYR A 461 7.82 -16.34 -5.71
C TYR A 461 8.04 -17.43 -4.66
N LEU A 462 8.78 -17.11 -3.59
CA LEU A 462 9.17 -18.10 -2.58
C LEU A 462 7.95 -18.67 -1.85
N VAL A 463 7.01 -17.81 -1.45
CA VAL A 463 5.86 -18.21 -0.64
C VAL A 463 4.87 -19.02 -1.44
N VAL A 464 4.47 -18.55 -2.63
CA VAL A 464 3.48 -19.28 -3.44
C VAL A 464 4.04 -20.63 -3.85
N ALA A 465 5.29 -20.69 -4.32
CA ALA A 465 5.91 -21.96 -4.69
C ALA A 465 6.00 -22.94 -3.52
N ALA A 466 6.42 -22.48 -2.32
CA ALA A 466 6.54 -23.35 -1.16
C ALA A 466 5.19 -23.86 -0.63
N ILE A 467 4.16 -22.99 -0.60
CA ILE A 467 2.85 -23.35 -0.08
C ILE A 467 2.13 -24.34 -0.99
N VAL A 468 2.07 -24.07 -2.30
CA VAL A 468 1.28 -24.90 -3.24
C VAL A 468 1.80 -26.32 -3.36
N GLN A 469 3.10 -26.54 -3.13
CA GLN A 469 3.70 -27.87 -3.17
C GLN A 469 3.42 -28.71 -1.91
N ARG A 470 3.18 -28.07 -0.75
CA ARG A 470 3.19 -28.75 0.54
C ARG A 470 1.82 -28.92 1.17
N PHE A 471 0.86 -28.06 0.82
CA PHE A 471 -0.41 -27.96 1.52
C PHE A 471 -1.59 -27.92 0.56
N ASP A 472 -2.72 -28.43 1.04
CA ASP A 472 -4.04 -28.20 0.47
C ASP A 472 -4.85 -27.29 1.41
N PHE A 473 -5.62 -26.38 0.82
CA PHE A 473 -6.52 -25.49 1.54
C PHE A 473 -7.94 -25.63 1.02
N GLU A 474 -8.88 -25.80 1.94
CA GLU A 474 -10.31 -25.68 1.67
C GLU A 474 -10.81 -24.39 2.33
N PHE A 475 -11.31 -23.45 1.52
CA PHE A 475 -11.89 -22.20 2.01
C PHE A 475 -13.38 -22.36 2.30
N ASP A 476 -13.87 -21.59 3.27
CA ASP A 476 -15.30 -21.49 3.55
C ASP A 476 -16.07 -20.99 2.31
N ALA A 477 -17.33 -21.40 2.14
CA ALA A 477 -18.13 -21.10 0.95
C ALA A 477 -18.27 -19.60 0.65
N ASP A 478 -18.16 -18.75 1.67
CA ASP A 478 -18.27 -17.30 1.57
C ASP A 478 -16.92 -16.57 1.69
N ALA A 479 -15.78 -17.29 1.68
CA ALA A 479 -14.44 -16.73 1.84
C ALA A 479 -14.05 -15.70 0.74
N ALA A 480 -14.75 -15.66 -0.40
CA ALA A 480 -14.59 -14.60 -1.39
C ALA A 480 -14.77 -13.19 -0.77
N LYS A 481 -15.70 -13.06 0.19
CA LYS A 481 -15.99 -11.78 0.86
C LYS A 481 -14.79 -11.29 1.68
N ASP A 482 -13.95 -12.21 2.15
CA ASP A 482 -12.84 -11.93 3.06
C ASP A 482 -11.70 -11.21 2.36
N ILE A 483 -11.57 -11.40 1.04
CA ILE A 483 -10.56 -10.76 0.20
C ILE A 483 -11.12 -9.67 -0.71
N THR A 484 -12.44 -9.46 -0.71
CA THR A 484 -13.09 -8.44 -1.55
C THR A 484 -12.78 -7.03 -1.02
N TRP A 485 -12.56 -6.09 -1.93
CA TRP A 485 -12.33 -4.68 -1.58
C TRP A 485 -13.61 -4.07 -1.04
N VAL A 486 -13.55 -3.55 0.19
CA VAL A 486 -14.72 -2.91 0.82
C VAL A 486 -14.49 -1.45 1.15
N SER A 487 -13.24 -0.97 1.21
CA SER A 487 -12.95 0.42 1.60
C SER A 487 -11.57 0.88 1.13
N ASP A 488 -11.43 2.17 0.85
CA ASP A 488 -10.14 2.85 0.69
C ASP A 488 -9.53 3.17 2.07
N MET A 489 -8.59 2.35 2.53
CA MET A 489 -7.81 2.54 3.76
C MET A 489 -6.44 3.19 3.49
N PHE A 490 -6.30 3.97 2.41
CA PHE A 490 -5.05 4.24 1.69
C PHE A 490 -4.59 2.98 0.94
N THR A 491 -4.33 1.91 1.69
CA THR A 491 -4.27 0.55 1.18
C THR A 491 -5.67 -0.02 0.98
N ILE A 492 -5.76 -1.21 0.40
CA ILE A 492 -7.02 -1.94 0.25
C ILE A 492 -7.53 -2.39 1.62
N GLY A 493 -8.74 -1.99 1.99
CA GLY A 493 -9.46 -2.56 3.13
C GLY A 493 -10.39 -3.69 2.69
N THR A 494 -10.46 -4.76 3.49
CA THR A 494 -11.29 -5.95 3.25
C THR A 494 -12.19 -6.24 4.45
N ALA A 495 -13.28 -6.99 4.23
CA ALA A 495 -14.24 -7.29 5.29
C ALA A 495 -13.60 -8.13 6.42
N ALA A 496 -12.78 -9.12 6.06
CA ALA A 496 -12.12 -9.98 7.04
C ALA A 496 -10.76 -9.47 7.50
N ARG A 497 -10.26 -8.36 6.92
CA ARG A 497 -8.93 -7.82 7.19
C ARG A 497 -7.85 -8.86 6.86
N ASN A 498 -7.17 -9.41 7.87
CA ASN A 498 -6.22 -10.51 7.70
C ASN A 498 -6.83 -11.91 7.95
N GLY A 499 -8.13 -12.01 8.12
CA GLY A 499 -8.83 -13.19 8.62
C GLY A 499 -9.28 -14.18 7.56
N LEU A 500 -8.58 -14.35 6.42
CA LEU A 500 -8.94 -15.38 5.43
C LEU A 500 -8.85 -16.77 6.08
N LYS A 501 -10.00 -17.40 6.30
CA LYS A 501 -10.10 -18.69 7.00
C LYS A 501 -10.02 -19.85 6.00
N ALA A 502 -9.27 -20.87 6.35
CA ALA A 502 -9.20 -22.11 5.61
C ALA A 502 -9.07 -23.31 6.54
N VAL A 503 -9.45 -24.49 6.05
CA VAL A 503 -9.00 -25.76 6.58
C VAL A 503 -7.72 -26.13 5.84
N ILE A 504 -6.68 -26.52 6.57
CA ILE A 504 -5.39 -26.93 6.01
C ILE A 504 -5.17 -28.44 6.18
N THR A 505 -4.66 -29.07 5.12
CA THR A 505 -4.13 -30.44 5.13
C THR A 505 -2.77 -30.50 4.43
N ARG A 506 -1.98 -31.54 4.71
CA ARG A 506 -0.77 -31.82 3.91
C ARG A 506 -1.18 -32.22 2.49
N HIS A 507 -0.42 -31.77 1.51
CA HIS A 507 -0.53 -32.27 0.15
C HIS A 507 0.19 -33.62 0.06
N GLU A 508 -0.49 -34.64 -0.45
CA GLU A 508 0.11 -35.94 -0.76
C GLU A 508 0.27 -36.03 -2.28
N ASP A 509 1.52 -36.24 -2.74
CA ASP A 509 1.90 -36.36 -4.17
C ASP A 509 1.22 -37.54 -4.88
#